data_AF-A0A127SEE5-F1
#
_entry.id   AF-A0A127SEE5-F1
#
_cell.length_a   1.000
_cell.length_b   1.000
_cell.length_c   1.000
_cell.angle_alpha   90.00
_cell.angle_beta   90.00
_cell.angle_gamma   90.00
#
_symmetry.space_group_name_H-M   'P 1'
#
loop_
_entity.id
_entity.type
_entity.pdbx_description
1 polymer ?
#
loop_
_entity_poly.entity_id
_entity_poly.type
_entity_poly.pdbx_seq_one_letter_code
_entity_poly.pdbx_strand_id
1 'polypeptide(L)'
;ELIQERTQAGLSAARARGRIGGRPKGLTAPAESTAMAAETLYREGRLSVSAIGKKLHISKGTLYRYLRSRGVEIGKQKKNLLTDTLQTTARNRSPITKTATVSLLFSIENNSKFVRGKKRAQANIEQYSLALYDNQQLAPGKYELRISYENEHELNETMHQLLSDMHREANLCNCNVDVNAWEEGTERRW
;
A
#
# COMPACT_ATOMS: atom_id res chain seq x y z
N GLU A 1 -27.91 26.27 -8.71
CA GLU A 1 -26.84 27.03 -8.03
C GLU A 1 -27.33 27.77 -6.76
N LEU A 2 -28.49 28.45 -6.80
CA LEU A 2 -29.07 29.20 -5.67
C LEU A 2 -29.16 28.48 -4.29
N ILE A 3 -29.40 27.17 -4.24
CA ILE A 3 -29.54 26.42 -2.99
C ILE A 3 -28.19 26.27 -2.26
N GLN A 4 -27.10 26.09 -3.01
CA GLN A 4 -25.76 25.93 -2.42
C GLN A 4 -25.28 27.25 -1.80
N GLU A 5 -25.49 28.37 -2.49
CA GLU A 5 -25.16 29.71 -2.01
C GLU A 5 -25.90 30.06 -0.72
N ARG A 6 -27.21 29.78 -0.66
CA ARG A 6 -28.01 30.02 0.56
C ARG A 6 -27.54 29.16 1.73
N THR A 7 -27.17 27.91 1.47
CA THR A 7 -26.64 27.00 2.50
C THR A 7 -25.30 27.51 3.03
N GLN A 8 -24.41 27.94 2.13
CA GLN A 8 -23.10 28.46 2.50
C GLN A 8 -23.21 29.78 3.28
N ALA A 9 -24.10 30.67 2.88
CA ALA A 9 -24.40 31.92 3.60
C ALA A 9 -24.97 31.65 5.01
N GLY A 10 -25.83 30.63 5.15
CA GLY A 10 -26.34 30.20 6.46
C GLY A 10 -25.23 29.62 7.36
N LEU A 11 -24.36 28.78 6.79
CA LEU A 11 -23.22 28.19 7.52
C LEU A 11 -22.20 29.25 7.94
N SER A 12 -21.92 30.24 7.08
CA SER A 12 -21.00 31.34 7.41
C SER A 12 -21.58 32.23 8.52
N ALA A 13 -22.87 32.59 8.44
CA ALA A 13 -23.55 33.35 9.48
C ALA A 13 -23.61 32.59 10.83
N ALA A 14 -23.78 31.26 10.81
CA ALA A 14 -23.72 30.44 12.02
C ALA A 14 -22.31 30.39 12.62
N ARG A 15 -21.27 30.25 11.80
CA ARG A 15 -19.87 30.28 12.24
C ARG A 15 -19.46 31.64 12.80
N ALA A 16 -19.90 32.75 12.18
CA ALA A 16 -19.66 34.10 12.68
C ALA A 16 -20.27 34.33 14.08
N ARG A 17 -21.39 33.66 14.38
CA ARG A 17 -22.01 33.63 15.72
C ARG A 17 -21.32 32.67 16.71
N GLY A 18 -20.18 32.09 16.34
CA GLY A 18 -19.40 31.19 17.21
C GLY A 18 -19.86 29.73 17.22
N ARG A 19 -20.83 29.32 16.39
CA ARG A 19 -21.21 27.91 16.30
C ARG A 19 -20.15 27.12 15.54
N ILE A 20 -19.42 26.27 16.25
CA ILE A 20 -18.50 25.30 15.65
C ILE A 20 -19.31 24.06 15.26
N GLY A 21 -19.54 23.88 13.96
CA GLY A 21 -20.17 22.67 13.41
C GLY A 21 -19.23 21.46 13.43
N GLY A 22 -19.77 20.27 13.16
CA GLY A 22 -19.02 19.01 13.14
C GLY A 22 -19.22 18.17 14.39
N ARG A 23 -18.48 17.06 14.48
CA ARG A 23 -18.54 16.14 15.63
C ARG A 23 -17.85 16.80 16.84
N PRO A 24 -18.48 16.83 18.03
CA PRO A 24 -17.85 17.39 19.23
C PRO A 24 -16.51 16.68 19.53
N LYS A 25 -15.56 17.44 20.05
CA LYS A 25 -14.24 16.92 20.46
C LYS A 25 -14.38 16.10 21.75
N GLY A 26 -13.54 15.08 21.88
CA GLY A 26 -13.49 14.22 23.06
C GLY A 26 -14.28 12.91 22.92
N LEU A 27 -14.19 12.10 23.96
CA LEU A 27 -15.02 10.91 24.12
C LEU A 27 -16.29 11.33 24.86
N THR A 28 -17.43 10.78 24.44
CA THR A 28 -18.66 10.88 25.23
C THR A 28 -18.52 9.99 26.47
N ALA A 29 -19.26 10.26 27.55
CA ALA A 29 -19.27 9.41 28.75
C ALA A 29 -19.38 7.88 28.47
N PRO A 30 -20.26 7.40 27.57
CA PRO A 30 -20.29 5.97 27.21
C PRO A 30 -19.00 5.52 26.50
N ALA A 31 -18.39 6.37 25.67
CA ALA A 31 -17.14 6.06 25.01
C ALA A 31 -15.96 5.98 26.00
N GLU A 32 -15.98 6.78 27.07
CA GLU A 32 -14.97 6.70 28.13
C GLU A 32 -15.03 5.38 28.90
N SER A 33 -16.25 4.91 29.21
CA SER A 33 -16.46 3.59 29.83
C SER A 33 -15.95 2.46 28.93
N THR A 34 -16.29 2.50 27.64
CA THR A 34 -15.76 1.53 26.66
C THR A 34 -14.24 1.62 26.51
N ALA A 35 -13.67 2.82 26.58
CA ALA A 35 -12.22 3.01 26.53
C ALA A 35 -11.51 2.42 27.75
N MET A 36 -12.12 2.50 28.94
CA MET A 36 -11.62 1.86 30.15
C MET A 36 -11.64 0.33 30.03
N ALA A 37 -12.76 -0.24 29.58
CA ALA A 37 -12.86 -1.69 29.35
C ALA A 37 -11.86 -2.17 28.29
N ALA A 38 -11.67 -1.38 27.23
CA ALA A 38 -10.69 -1.66 26.17
C ALA A 38 -9.25 -1.68 26.70
N GLU A 39 -8.89 -0.73 27.57
CA GLU A 39 -7.58 -0.69 28.22
C GLU A 39 -7.33 -1.93 29.08
N THR A 40 -8.28 -2.31 29.92
CA THR A 40 -8.17 -3.49 30.80
C THR A 40 -7.93 -4.76 29.97
N LEU A 41 -8.76 -5.00 28.95
CA LEU A 41 -8.63 -6.17 28.09
C LEU A 41 -7.32 -6.18 27.28
N TYR A 42 -6.81 -5.01 26.90
CA TYR A 42 -5.54 -4.89 26.19
C TYR A 42 -4.35 -5.19 27.11
N ARG A 43 -4.36 -4.66 28.35
CA ARG A 43 -3.32 -4.90 29.36
C ARG A 43 -3.29 -6.36 29.84
N GLU A 44 -4.45 -7.01 29.92
CA GLU A 44 -4.53 -8.44 30.26
C GLU A 44 -3.82 -9.34 29.23
N GLY A 45 -3.73 -8.92 27.97
CA GLY A 45 -2.97 -9.63 26.92
C GLY A 45 -3.52 -11.01 26.52
N ARG A 46 -4.65 -11.44 27.07
CA ARG A 46 -5.27 -12.76 26.80
C ARG A 46 -6.04 -12.82 25.49
N LEU A 47 -6.51 -11.68 24.99
CA LEU A 47 -7.31 -11.58 23.78
C LEU A 47 -6.54 -10.87 22.67
N SER A 48 -6.71 -11.34 21.44
CA SER A 48 -6.21 -10.61 20.28
C SER A 48 -6.95 -9.27 20.11
N VAL A 49 -6.28 -8.28 19.51
CA VAL A 49 -6.86 -6.97 19.19
C VAL A 49 -8.20 -7.09 18.44
N SER A 50 -8.30 -8.09 17.56
CA SER A 50 -9.53 -8.38 16.80
C SER A 50 -10.65 -8.89 17.72
N ALA A 51 -10.35 -9.79 18.64
CA ALA A 51 -11.31 -10.32 19.59
C ALA A 51 -11.79 -9.26 20.58
N ILE A 52 -10.90 -8.37 21.05
CA ILE A 52 -11.26 -7.22 21.90
C ILE A 52 -12.25 -6.30 21.18
N GLY A 53 -11.97 -5.96 19.92
CA GLY A 53 -12.88 -5.15 19.10
C GLY A 53 -14.26 -5.77 18.95
N LYS A 54 -14.33 -7.10 18.70
CA LYS A 54 -15.60 -7.83 18.63
C LYS A 54 -16.36 -7.80 19.94
N LYS A 55 -15.69 -8.04 21.08
CA LYS A 55 -16.31 -8.08 22.41
C LYS A 55 -16.89 -6.74 22.85
N LEU A 56 -16.21 -5.65 22.50
CA LEU A 56 -16.64 -4.29 22.84
C LEU A 56 -17.47 -3.61 21.73
N HIS A 57 -17.78 -4.32 20.65
CA HIS A 57 -18.49 -3.80 19.48
C HIS A 57 -17.86 -2.52 18.88
N ILE A 58 -16.51 -2.49 18.82
CA ILE A 58 -15.74 -1.37 18.26
C ILE A 58 -14.78 -1.84 17.16
N SER A 59 -14.52 -0.94 16.20
CA SER A 59 -13.51 -1.19 15.17
C SER A 59 -12.09 -1.19 15.76
N LYS A 60 -11.13 -1.84 15.09
CA LYS A 60 -9.69 -1.79 15.46
C LYS A 60 -9.18 -0.35 15.56
N GLY A 61 -9.63 0.53 14.65
CA GLY A 61 -9.24 1.95 14.66
C GLY A 61 -9.77 2.70 15.87
N THR A 62 -10.99 2.39 16.32
CA THR A 62 -11.58 2.95 17.55
C THR A 62 -10.84 2.45 18.79
N LEU A 63 -10.51 1.16 18.85
CA LEU A 63 -9.73 0.56 19.92
C LEU A 63 -8.37 1.27 20.08
N TYR A 64 -7.59 1.41 19.01
CA TYR A 64 -6.32 2.13 19.06
C TYR A 64 -6.46 3.63 19.37
N ARG A 65 -7.60 4.24 19.04
CA ARG A 65 -7.89 5.63 19.42
C ARG A 65 -8.11 5.75 20.92
N TYR A 66 -8.87 4.83 21.51
CA TYR A 66 -9.13 4.77 22.95
C TYR A 66 -7.86 4.49 23.75
N LEU A 67 -7.04 3.54 23.29
CA LEU A 67 -5.74 3.25 23.92
C LEU A 67 -4.82 4.47 23.89
N ARG A 68 -4.75 5.19 22.76
CA ARG A 68 -3.96 6.44 22.65
C ARG A 68 -4.50 7.56 23.55
N SER A 69 -5.82 7.75 23.60
CA SER A 69 -6.41 8.77 24.49
C SER A 69 -6.16 8.47 25.97
N ARG A 70 -5.91 7.21 26.32
CA ARG A 70 -5.60 6.77 27.69
C ARG A 70 -4.10 6.62 27.96
N GLY A 71 -3.24 6.94 26.99
CA GLY A 71 -1.78 6.86 27.16
C GLY A 71 -1.23 5.44 27.26
N VAL A 72 -1.92 4.45 26.68
CA VAL A 72 -1.41 3.07 26.65
C VAL A 72 -0.36 2.96 25.54
N GLU A 73 0.81 2.42 25.90
CA GLU A 73 1.91 2.15 24.96
C GLU A 73 1.50 1.07 23.94
N ILE A 74 1.38 1.46 22.67
CA ILE A 74 1.00 0.57 21.56
C ILE A 74 2.25 0.30 20.72
N GLY A 75 2.80 -0.91 20.83
CA GLY A 75 3.84 -1.38 19.92
C GLY A 75 5.26 -1.31 20.48
N LYS A 76 5.68 -2.41 21.11
CA LYS A 76 7.04 -2.93 20.95
C LYS A 76 6.91 -4.34 20.39
N GLN A 77 6.73 -4.45 19.08
CA GLN A 77 6.84 -5.76 18.44
C GLN A 77 8.30 -6.19 18.55
N LYS A 78 8.56 -7.24 19.33
CA LYS A 78 9.76 -8.06 19.12
C LYS A 78 9.65 -8.58 17.68
N LYS A 79 10.58 -8.19 16.81
CA LYS A 79 10.75 -8.83 15.50
C LYS A 79 10.89 -10.33 15.77
N ASN A 80 9.89 -11.11 15.38
CA ASN A 80 10.05 -12.56 15.29
C ASN A 80 11.03 -12.82 14.15
N LEU A 81 12.27 -13.19 14.49
CA LEU A 81 13.23 -13.84 13.61
C LEU A 81 12.71 -15.27 13.30
N LEU A 82 11.67 -15.39 12.49
CA LEU A 82 11.11 -16.68 12.08
C LEU A 82 10.76 -16.65 10.58
N THR A 83 11.73 -16.25 9.77
CA THR A 83 11.61 -16.32 8.31
C THR A 83 12.89 -16.85 7.68
N ASP A 84 13.44 -17.94 8.23
CA ASP A 84 14.59 -18.61 7.63
C ASP A 84 14.63 -20.12 7.90
N THR A 85 13.54 -20.84 7.59
CA THR A 85 13.56 -22.31 7.75
C THR A 85 12.62 -23.10 6.84
N LEU A 86 12.29 -22.59 5.64
CA LEU A 86 11.53 -23.36 4.64
C LEU A 86 12.06 -23.18 3.22
N GLN A 87 13.36 -23.34 3.01
CA GLN A 87 13.95 -23.45 1.66
C GLN A 87 15.28 -24.23 1.68
N THR A 88 15.28 -25.45 2.21
CA THR A 88 16.38 -26.40 2.01
C THR A 88 15.81 -27.72 1.51
N THR A 89 15.58 -27.82 0.20
CA THR A 89 15.78 -29.04 -0.61
C THR A 89 15.45 -28.75 -2.07
N ALA A 90 16.34 -28.08 -2.80
CA ALA A 90 16.44 -28.21 -4.26
C ALA A 90 17.82 -27.76 -4.74
N ARG A 91 18.71 -28.75 -4.87
CA ARG A 91 19.67 -28.90 -5.97
C ARG A 91 20.71 -27.78 -6.17
N ASN A 92 21.88 -28.06 -5.61
CA ASN A 92 23.20 -27.81 -6.21
C ASN A 92 23.16 -27.86 -7.74
N ARG A 93 23.04 -26.68 -8.36
CA ARG A 93 23.67 -26.30 -9.62
C ARG A 93 23.68 -24.78 -9.58
N SER A 94 24.79 -24.17 -9.18
CA SER A 94 24.98 -22.74 -9.47
C SER A 94 24.99 -22.63 -10.99
N PRO A 95 23.95 -22.06 -11.62
CA PRO A 95 23.92 -21.93 -13.05
C PRO A 95 24.89 -20.82 -13.44
N ILE A 96 25.46 -20.91 -14.63
CA ILE A 96 26.15 -19.78 -15.24
C ILE A 96 25.04 -18.78 -15.61
N THR A 97 24.68 -17.89 -14.69
CA THR A 97 23.67 -16.87 -14.92
C THR A 97 24.29 -15.72 -15.69
N LYS A 98 23.72 -15.40 -16.86
CA LYS A 98 24.01 -14.15 -17.56
C LYS A 98 23.19 -13.04 -16.91
N THR A 99 23.69 -11.81 -16.98
CA THR A 99 22.98 -10.63 -16.49
C THR A 99 22.56 -9.79 -17.67
N ALA A 100 21.26 -9.56 -17.82
CA ALA A 100 20.69 -8.62 -18.79
C ALA A 100 20.40 -7.30 -18.10
N THR A 101 20.70 -6.21 -18.79
CA THR A 101 20.34 -4.85 -18.37
C THR A 101 19.17 -4.38 -19.23
N VAL A 102 17.97 -4.39 -18.65
CA VAL A 102 16.73 -4.07 -19.35
C VAL A 102 16.29 -2.66 -18.96
N SER A 103 16.17 -1.80 -19.95
CA SER A 103 15.52 -0.50 -19.84
C SER A 103 14.00 -0.67 -19.92
N LEU A 104 13.30 -0.19 -18.90
CA LEU A 104 11.85 -0.21 -18.77
C LEU A 104 11.34 1.23 -18.74
N LEU A 105 10.51 1.59 -19.72
CA LEU A 105 9.80 2.86 -19.76
C LEU A 105 8.30 2.58 -19.69
N PHE A 106 7.61 3.12 -18.69
CA PHE A 106 6.17 3.01 -18.62
C PHE A 106 5.49 4.31 -18.23
N SER A 107 4.26 4.46 -18.71
CA SER A 107 3.37 5.56 -18.35
C SER A 107 2.05 5.03 -17.81
N ILE A 108 1.49 5.74 -16.82
CA ILE A 108 0.23 5.34 -16.18
C ILE A 108 -0.86 6.35 -16.50
N GLU A 109 -1.97 5.84 -17.02
CA GLU A 109 -3.16 6.60 -17.32
C GLU A 109 -4.33 6.18 -16.45
N ASN A 110 -5.24 7.11 -16.17
CA ASN A 110 -6.47 6.74 -15.47
C ASN A 110 -7.41 6.13 -16.51
N ASN A 111 -8.04 5.01 -16.17
CA ASN A 111 -9.04 4.40 -17.05
C ASN A 111 -10.29 5.30 -17.23
N SER A 112 -10.52 6.25 -16.31
CA SER A 112 -11.63 7.20 -16.39
C SER A 112 -11.28 8.56 -15.76
N LYS A 113 -11.94 9.63 -16.24
CA LYS A 113 -11.77 11.01 -15.74
C LYS A 113 -12.12 11.19 -14.26
N PHE A 114 -12.87 10.26 -13.67
CA PHE A 114 -13.26 10.30 -12.26
C PHE A 114 -12.27 9.58 -11.33
N VAL A 115 -11.35 8.79 -11.88
CA VAL A 115 -10.36 8.04 -11.12
C VAL A 115 -9.16 8.95 -10.79
N ARG A 116 -8.58 8.77 -9.60
CA ARG A 116 -7.37 9.47 -9.13
C ARG A 116 -6.34 8.45 -8.62
N GLY A 117 -6.09 7.42 -9.45
CA GLY A 117 -5.30 6.24 -9.09
C GLY A 117 -3.81 6.31 -9.46
N LYS A 118 -3.41 7.18 -10.40
CA LYS A 118 -2.06 7.19 -11.01
C LYS A 118 -0.91 7.05 -10.02
N LYS A 119 -0.87 7.92 -8.99
CA LYS A 119 0.22 7.91 -8.01
C LYS A 119 0.27 6.63 -7.18
N ARG A 120 -0.90 6.05 -6.87
CA ARG A 120 -0.99 4.78 -6.14
C ARG A 120 -0.55 3.61 -7.02
N ALA A 121 -1.02 3.57 -8.28
CA ALA A 121 -0.62 2.56 -9.24
C ALA A 121 0.91 2.54 -9.45
N GLN A 122 1.52 3.73 -9.58
CA GLN A 122 2.98 3.85 -9.71
C GLN A 122 3.71 3.29 -8.48
N ALA A 123 3.31 3.70 -7.28
CA ALA A 123 3.91 3.22 -6.05
C ALA A 123 3.76 1.69 -5.87
N ASN A 124 2.60 1.14 -6.25
CA ASN A 124 2.38 -0.31 -6.22
C ASN A 124 3.31 -1.05 -7.17
N ILE A 125 3.44 -0.58 -8.42
CA ILE A 125 4.33 -1.21 -9.42
C ILE A 125 5.78 -1.17 -8.95
N GLU A 126 6.24 -0.02 -8.43
CA GLU A 126 7.59 0.12 -7.86
C GLU A 126 7.81 -0.87 -6.70
N GLN A 127 6.83 -0.99 -5.80
CA GLN A 127 6.94 -1.81 -4.59
C GLN A 127 6.81 -3.32 -4.84
N TYR A 128 5.93 -3.74 -5.73
CA TYR A 128 5.58 -5.16 -5.89
C TYR A 128 6.22 -5.80 -7.13
N SER A 129 6.41 -5.04 -8.20
CA SER A 129 6.96 -5.56 -9.46
C SER A 129 8.46 -5.28 -9.55
N LEU A 130 8.88 -4.01 -9.40
CA LEU A 130 10.27 -3.62 -9.62
C LEU A 130 11.20 -4.00 -8.47
N ALA A 131 10.70 -3.96 -7.22
CA ALA A 131 11.48 -4.30 -6.03
C ALA A 131 12.00 -5.75 -6.00
N LEU A 132 11.48 -6.65 -6.85
CA LEU A 132 11.98 -8.01 -7.02
C LEU A 132 13.35 -8.04 -7.73
N TYR A 133 13.67 -6.99 -8.47
CA TYR A 133 14.88 -6.87 -9.25
C TYR A 133 15.73 -5.72 -8.72
N ASP A 134 17.02 -5.79 -9.01
CA ASP A 134 17.93 -4.67 -8.76
C ASP A 134 17.62 -3.57 -9.79
N ASN A 135 16.78 -2.62 -9.36
CA ASN A 135 16.22 -1.57 -10.19
C ASN A 135 16.80 -0.21 -9.83
N GLN A 136 17.13 0.57 -10.86
CA GLN A 136 17.55 1.96 -10.72
C GLN A 136 16.60 2.87 -11.47
N GLN A 137 16.00 3.82 -10.77
CA GLN A 137 15.16 4.84 -11.39
C GLN A 137 16.05 5.90 -12.03
N LEU A 138 16.02 6.02 -13.36
CA LEU A 138 16.76 7.06 -14.09
C LEU A 138 15.94 8.36 -14.19
N ALA A 139 14.62 8.22 -14.39
CA ALA A 139 13.68 9.32 -14.51
C ALA A 139 12.28 8.85 -14.08
N PRO A 140 11.32 9.75 -13.79
CA PRO A 140 9.95 9.33 -13.50
C PRO A 140 9.39 8.52 -14.68
N GLY A 141 9.04 7.25 -14.43
CA GLY A 141 8.56 6.31 -15.45
C GLY A 141 9.65 5.55 -16.22
N LYS A 142 10.93 5.88 -16.05
CA LYS A 142 12.07 5.18 -16.68
C LYS A 142 12.96 4.50 -15.64
N TYR A 143 13.09 3.19 -15.76
CA TYR A 143 13.84 2.33 -14.84
C TYR A 143 14.79 1.45 -15.64
N GLU A 144 15.89 1.08 -15.01
CA GLU A 144 16.82 0.07 -15.51
C GLU A 144 16.81 -1.10 -14.52
N LEU A 145 16.62 -2.30 -15.06
CA LEU A 145 16.48 -3.54 -14.31
C LEU A 145 17.63 -4.46 -14.63
N ARG A 146 18.31 -4.96 -13.60
CA ARG A 146 19.31 -6.03 -13.74
C ARG A 146 18.65 -7.37 -13.44
N ILE A 147 18.49 -8.18 -14.49
CA ILE A 147 17.84 -9.49 -14.41
C ILE A 147 18.89 -10.57 -14.67
N SER A 148 19.02 -11.51 -13.75
CA SER A 148 19.87 -12.69 -13.92
C SER A 148 19.05 -13.82 -14.54
N TYR A 149 19.55 -14.42 -15.61
CA TYR A 149 18.85 -15.48 -16.35
C TYR A 149 19.84 -16.56 -16.81
N GLU A 150 19.37 -17.80 -16.92
CA GLU A 150 20.15 -18.91 -17.47
C GLU A 150 19.98 -18.99 -18.99
N ASN A 151 18.72 -18.88 -19.44
CA ASN A 151 18.32 -19.06 -20.83
C ASN A 151 17.51 -17.86 -21.33
N GLU A 152 17.57 -17.59 -22.63
CA GLU A 152 16.78 -16.52 -23.26
C GLU A 152 15.27 -16.72 -23.09
N HIS A 153 14.80 -17.96 -23.13
CA HIS A 153 13.39 -18.27 -22.87
C HIS A 153 12.97 -17.87 -21.44
N GLU A 154 13.84 -18.08 -20.46
CA GLU A 154 13.56 -17.69 -19.07
C GLU A 154 13.51 -16.17 -18.92
N LEU A 155 14.43 -15.45 -19.57
CA LEU A 155 14.38 -13.99 -19.63
C LEU A 155 13.06 -13.50 -20.24
N ASN A 156 12.62 -14.10 -21.36
CA ASN A 156 11.35 -13.75 -22.00
C ASN A 156 10.14 -14.02 -21.09
N GLU A 157 10.08 -15.18 -20.45
CA GLU A 157 9.00 -15.51 -19.52
C GLU A 157 8.98 -14.57 -18.31
N THR A 158 10.17 -14.26 -17.76
CA THR A 158 10.32 -13.32 -16.66
C THR A 158 9.83 -11.92 -17.06
N MET A 159 10.15 -11.47 -18.28
CA MET A 159 9.67 -10.21 -18.81
C MET A 159 8.15 -10.22 -19.03
N HIS A 160 7.58 -11.26 -19.64
CA HIS A 160 6.12 -11.36 -19.82
C HIS A 160 5.38 -11.40 -18.50
N GLN A 161 5.90 -12.11 -17.49
CA GLN A 161 5.33 -12.14 -16.15
C GLN A 161 5.41 -10.76 -15.48
N LEU A 162 6.56 -10.08 -15.56
CA LEU A 162 6.73 -8.72 -15.05
C LEU A 162 5.73 -7.75 -15.69
N LEU A 163 5.60 -7.76 -17.01
CA LEU A 163 4.66 -6.90 -17.72
C LEU A 163 3.21 -7.22 -17.33
N SER A 164 2.86 -8.50 -17.21
CA SER A 164 1.52 -8.93 -16.76
C SER A 164 1.22 -8.44 -15.34
N ASP A 165 2.18 -8.54 -14.43
CA ASP A 165 2.06 -8.06 -13.05
C ASP A 165 1.87 -6.55 -12.99
N MET A 166 2.61 -5.78 -13.81
CA MET A 166 2.43 -4.33 -13.90
C MET A 166 1.01 -3.96 -14.34
N HIS A 167 0.47 -4.65 -15.36
CA HIS A 167 -0.90 -4.44 -15.81
C HIS A 167 -1.92 -4.81 -14.73
N ARG A 168 -1.70 -5.91 -13.99
CA ARG A 168 -2.55 -6.32 -12.87
C ARG A 168 -2.59 -5.25 -11.78
N GLU A 169 -1.44 -4.75 -11.36
CA GLU A 169 -1.35 -3.70 -10.33
C GLU A 169 -2.03 -2.39 -10.76
N ALA A 170 -1.87 -2.02 -12.04
CA ALA A 170 -2.57 -0.89 -12.63
C ALA A 170 -4.09 -1.06 -12.58
N ASN A 171 -4.58 -2.22 -13.00
CA ASN A 171 -6.00 -2.55 -13.03
C ASN A 171 -6.63 -2.51 -11.64
N LEU A 172 -5.94 -2.98 -10.60
CA LEU A 172 -6.38 -2.87 -9.20
C LEU A 172 -6.54 -1.41 -8.73
N CYS A 173 -5.90 -0.47 -9.40
CA CYS A 173 -6.01 0.97 -9.17
C CYS A 173 -6.93 1.68 -10.17
N ASN A 174 -7.65 0.94 -11.04
CA ASN A 174 -8.44 1.47 -12.16
C ASN A 174 -7.61 2.37 -13.09
N CYS A 175 -6.35 2.00 -13.29
CA CYS A 175 -5.41 2.64 -14.20
C CYS A 175 -5.07 1.69 -15.34
N ASN A 176 -4.72 2.26 -16.49
CA ASN A 176 -4.06 1.55 -17.57
C ASN A 176 -2.56 1.88 -17.54
N VAL A 177 -1.72 0.95 -17.97
CA VAL A 177 -0.28 1.17 -18.08
C VAL A 177 0.15 0.82 -19.48
N ASP A 178 0.89 1.73 -20.10
CA ASP A 178 1.60 1.51 -21.34
C ASP A 178 3.07 1.30 -20.97
N VAL A 179 3.61 0.11 -21.24
CA VAL A 179 4.97 -0.30 -20.90
C VAL A 179 5.73 -0.63 -22.18
N ASN A 180 6.96 -0.14 -22.26
CA ASN A 180 7.93 -0.51 -23.28
C ASN A 180 9.19 -0.99 -22.58
N ALA A 181 9.65 -2.20 -22.88
CA ALA A 181 10.88 -2.75 -22.33
C ALA A 181 11.85 -3.13 -23.46
N TRP A 182 13.14 -2.82 -23.31
CA TRP A 182 14.19 -3.23 -24.24
C TRP A 182 15.52 -3.43 -23.52
N GLU A 183 16.36 -4.31 -24.05
CA GLU A 183 17.71 -4.54 -23.51
C GLU A 183 18.73 -3.64 -24.22
N GLU A 184 19.59 -2.96 -23.46
CA GLU A 184 20.65 -2.14 -24.07
C GLU A 184 21.75 -3.04 -24.64
N GLY A 185 21.92 -2.99 -25.97
CA GLY A 185 22.94 -3.77 -26.69
C GLY A 185 22.42 -4.97 -27.47
N THR A 186 21.11 -5.26 -27.41
CA THR A 186 20.46 -6.26 -28.28
C THR A 186 19.23 -5.66 -28.98
N GLU A 187 18.72 -6.33 -30.02
CA GLU A 187 17.48 -5.92 -30.71
C GLU A 187 16.20 -6.38 -29.97
N ARG A 188 16.32 -6.85 -28.72
CA ARG A 188 15.21 -7.45 -27.97
C ARG A 188 14.32 -6.38 -27.36
N ARG A 189 13.02 -6.55 -27.57
CA ARG A 189 11.97 -5.64 -27.08
C ARG A 189 10.76 -6.46 -26.63
N TRP A 190 10.11 -6.00 -25.56
CA TRP A 190 8.90 -6.58 -24.99
C TRP A 190 7.84 -5.51 -24.73
#